data_AF-A0A965MSU3-F1
#
_entry.id   AF-A0A965MSU3-F1
#
_cell.length_a   1.000
_cell.length_b   1.000
_cell.length_c   1.000
_cell.angle_alpha   90.00
_cell.angle_beta   90.00
_cell.angle_gamma   90.00
#
_symmetry.space_group_name_H-M   'P 1'
#
loop_
_entity.id
_entity.type
_entity.pdbx_description
1 polymer ?
#
loop_
_entity_poly.entity_id
_entity_poly.type
_entity_poly.pdbx_seq_one_letter_code
_entity_poly.pdbx_strand_id
1 'polypeptide(L)'
;MIPRNFEGESTEYPELKVESPPAGFITAVAAGKAYFQGRGEKIRAIWLLRDSVRCTEASTAQFEFVVDVGVVFQLETDCVAVTVASFVSDGLSVLRADCRENLEIARLEDFWQSELTIRYDYSRQWILLAGNPEDA
;
A
#
# COMPACT_ATOMS: atom_id res chain seq x y z
N MET A 1 -5.24 11.91 -32.74
CA MET A 1 -5.11 10.46 -32.97
C MET A 1 -3.90 10.01 -32.15
N ILE A 2 -4.14 9.41 -30.99
CA ILE A 2 -3.08 8.97 -30.06
C ILE A 2 -2.69 7.54 -30.49
N PRO A 3 -1.40 7.20 -30.64
CA PRO A 3 -1.01 5.90 -31.16
C PRO A 3 -1.36 4.80 -30.14
N ARG A 4 -2.15 3.83 -30.59
CA ARG A 4 -2.47 2.60 -29.85
C ARG A 4 -1.40 1.54 -30.15
N ASN A 5 -0.21 1.71 -29.59
CA ASN A 5 0.79 0.64 -29.57
C ASN A 5 1.16 0.36 -28.12
N PHE A 6 0.25 -0.32 -27.42
CA PHE A 6 0.59 -1.11 -26.24
C PHE A 6 0.39 -2.56 -26.66
N GLU A 7 1.50 -3.25 -26.95
CA GLU A 7 1.52 -4.69 -27.13
C GLU A 7 1.52 -5.31 -25.73
N GLY A 8 0.41 -5.93 -25.37
CA GLY A 8 0.19 -6.66 -24.12
C GLY A 8 -1.30 -6.99 -23.98
N GLU A 9 -1.63 -8.16 -23.44
CA GLU A 9 -3.04 -8.47 -23.12
C GLU A 9 -3.52 -7.53 -22.01
N SER A 10 -4.80 -7.17 -21.97
CA SER A 10 -5.32 -6.23 -20.97
C SER A 10 -5.07 -6.68 -19.53
N THR A 11 -4.87 -7.99 -19.33
CA THR A 11 -4.53 -8.65 -18.07
C THR A 11 -3.05 -8.53 -17.67
N GLU A 12 -2.18 -8.07 -18.56
CA GLU A 12 -0.73 -7.91 -18.31
C GLU A 12 -0.38 -6.54 -17.74
N TYR A 13 -1.34 -5.61 -17.70
CA TYR A 13 -1.14 -4.28 -17.14
C TYR A 13 -1.72 -4.21 -15.73
N PRO A 14 -1.04 -3.51 -14.80
CA PRO A 14 -1.59 -3.26 -13.47
C PRO A 14 -2.90 -2.50 -13.60
N GLU A 15 -4.01 -3.15 -13.26
CA GLU A 15 -5.32 -2.52 -13.24
C GLU A 15 -5.46 -1.64 -12.00
N LEU A 16 -5.84 -0.38 -12.20
CA LEU A 16 -6.21 0.51 -11.10
C LEU A 16 -7.57 0.05 -10.54
N LYS A 17 -7.53 -0.78 -9.49
CA LYS A 17 -8.73 -1.20 -8.77
C LYS A 17 -9.02 -0.21 -7.64
N VAL A 18 -10.14 0.49 -7.75
CA VAL A 18 -10.64 1.38 -6.69
C VAL A 18 -11.78 0.66 -5.98
N GLU A 19 -11.60 0.30 -4.71
CA GLU A 19 -12.57 -0.52 -3.96
C GLU A 19 -13.84 0.24 -3.56
N SER A 20 -13.81 1.58 -3.60
CA SER A 20 -14.96 2.45 -3.33
C SER A 20 -14.94 3.69 -4.22
N PRO A 21 -15.23 3.55 -5.52
CA PRO A 21 -15.14 4.66 -6.45
C PRO A 21 -16.27 5.68 -6.20
N PRO A 22 -15.99 6.99 -6.20
CA PRO A 22 -17.03 8.00 -6.10
C PRO A 22 -17.99 7.93 -7.30
N ALA A 23 -19.20 8.46 -7.12
CA ALA A 23 -20.19 8.51 -8.19
C ALA A 23 -19.61 9.19 -9.45
N GLY A 24 -19.74 8.53 -10.60
CA GLY A 24 -19.20 9.03 -11.88
C GLY A 24 -17.76 8.63 -12.20
N PHE A 25 -17.08 7.86 -11.33
CA PHE A 25 -15.71 7.38 -11.56
C PHE A 25 -15.54 6.62 -12.89
N ILE A 26 -16.40 5.63 -13.19
CA ILE A 26 -16.31 4.85 -14.45
C ILE A 26 -16.42 5.77 -15.67
N THR A 27 -17.37 6.71 -15.65
CA THR A 27 -17.55 7.71 -16.72
C THR A 27 -16.34 8.64 -16.84
N ALA A 28 -15.75 9.04 -15.71
CA ALA A 28 -14.55 9.87 -15.67
C ALA A 28 -13.33 9.13 -16.23
N VAL A 29 -13.13 7.87 -15.85
CA VAL A 29 -12.08 6.99 -16.40
C VAL A 29 -12.25 6.82 -17.91
N ALA A 30 -13.45 6.46 -18.36
CA ALA A 30 -13.77 6.29 -19.79
C ALA A 30 -13.56 7.57 -20.62
N ALA A 31 -13.74 8.74 -20.01
CA ALA A 31 -13.50 10.03 -20.64
C ALA A 31 -12.02 10.47 -20.61
N GLY A 32 -11.09 9.65 -20.09
CA GLY A 32 -9.69 10.03 -19.88
C GLY A 32 -9.51 11.10 -18.79
N LYS A 33 -10.52 11.26 -17.93
CA LYS A 33 -10.59 12.24 -16.84
C LYS A 33 -10.50 11.55 -15.48
N ALA A 34 -9.69 10.50 -15.34
CA ALA A 34 -9.41 9.95 -14.02
C ALA A 34 -8.79 11.08 -13.16
N TYR A 35 -9.63 11.69 -12.33
CA TYR A 35 -9.28 12.84 -11.52
C TYR A 35 -8.64 12.32 -10.23
N PHE A 36 -7.41 12.73 -9.99
CA PHE A 36 -6.81 12.61 -8.67
C PHE A 36 -7.48 13.65 -7.77
N GLN A 37 -8.21 13.20 -6.74
CA GLN A 37 -8.59 14.08 -5.63
C GLN A 37 -7.31 14.45 -4.85
N GLY A 38 -7.23 15.69 -4.33
CA GLY A 38 -6.03 16.20 -3.66
C GLY A 38 -5.01 16.91 -4.57
N ARG A 39 -5.36 17.20 -5.84
CA ARG A 39 -4.48 17.96 -6.75
C ARG A 39 -4.18 19.35 -6.17
N GLY A 40 -2.90 19.63 -5.96
CA GLY A 40 -2.42 20.93 -5.47
C GLY A 40 -2.32 21.03 -3.96
N GLU A 41 -2.71 19.99 -3.23
CA GLU A 41 -2.48 19.90 -1.79
C GLU A 41 -1.00 19.73 -1.48
N LYS A 42 -0.59 20.26 -0.34
CA LYS A 42 0.77 20.09 0.16
C LYS A 42 0.90 18.76 0.88
N ILE A 43 1.96 18.03 0.57
CA ILE A 43 2.38 16.88 1.37
C ILE A 43 2.91 17.41 2.71
N ARG A 44 2.27 17.03 3.80
CA ARG A 44 2.66 17.35 5.18
C ARG A 44 3.71 16.38 5.72
N ALA A 45 3.49 15.09 5.44
CA ALA A 45 4.41 14.04 5.85
C ALA A 45 4.40 12.86 4.87
N ILE A 46 5.50 12.12 4.87
CA ILE A 46 5.75 10.92 4.08
C ILE A 46 6.29 9.85 5.03
N TRP A 47 5.65 8.70 5.08
CA TRP A 47 6.13 7.52 5.81
C TRP A 47 6.44 6.37 4.87
N LEU A 48 7.44 5.58 5.26
CA LEU A 48 7.69 4.25 4.75
C LEU A 48 7.02 3.24 5.69
N LEU A 49 6.30 2.28 5.10
CA LEU A 49 5.78 1.12 5.79
C LEU A 49 6.76 -0.03 5.64
N ARG A 50 7.21 -0.56 6.76
CA ARG A 50 8.10 -1.72 6.80
C ARG A 50 7.48 -2.83 7.61
N ASP A 51 7.34 -3.99 7.00
CA ASP A 51 6.89 -5.19 7.67
C ASP A 51 8.10 -6.06 8.02
N SER A 52 8.04 -6.68 9.19
CA SER A 52 8.98 -7.70 9.63
C SER A 52 8.23 -8.94 10.08
N VAL A 53 8.67 -10.11 9.61
CA VAL A 53 8.19 -11.43 10.02
C VAL A 53 9.35 -12.19 10.64
N ARG A 54 9.22 -12.52 11.93
CA ARG A 54 10.21 -13.32 12.65
C ARG A 54 9.70 -14.75 12.83
N CYS A 55 10.50 -15.72 12.41
CA CYS A 55 10.23 -17.13 12.63
C CYS A 55 10.97 -17.62 13.87
N THR A 56 10.24 -18.26 14.78
CA THR A 56 10.78 -18.93 15.96
C THR A 56 10.37 -20.40 15.92
N GLU A 57 11.34 -21.32 15.98
CA GLU A 57 11.10 -22.75 16.09
C GLU A 57 11.64 -23.28 17.42
N ALA A 58 10.81 -23.96 18.21
CA ALA A 58 11.20 -24.51 19.51
C ALA A 58 11.95 -23.49 20.41
N SER A 59 11.43 -22.25 20.45
CA SER A 59 12.02 -21.10 21.16
C SER A 59 13.36 -20.60 20.64
N THR A 60 13.80 -21.05 19.46
CA THR A 60 15.01 -20.60 18.78
C THR A 60 14.64 -19.75 17.58
N ALA A 61 15.20 -18.53 17.48
CA ALA A 61 15.00 -17.68 16.31
C ALA A 61 15.67 -18.31 15.09
N GLN A 62 14.89 -18.52 14.03
CA GLN A 62 15.39 -19.13 12.80
C GLN A 62 15.78 -18.05 11.80
N PHE A 63 14.87 -17.12 11.52
CA PHE A 63 15.11 -16.02 10.60
C PHE A 63 14.22 -14.81 10.91
N GLU A 64 14.61 -13.68 10.33
CA GLU A 64 13.79 -12.47 10.26
C GLU A 64 13.75 -12.01 8.80
N PHE A 65 12.55 -11.84 8.27
CA PHE A 65 12.30 -11.31 6.93
C PHE A 65 11.77 -9.89 7.07
N VAL A 66 12.48 -8.92 6.47
CA VAL A 66 12.15 -7.49 6.57
C VAL A 66 11.98 -6.92 5.17
N VAL A 67 10.90 -6.17 4.96
CA VAL A 67 10.56 -5.65 3.64
C VAL A 67 9.79 -4.34 3.73
N ASP A 68 10.09 -3.44 2.81
CA ASP A 68 9.36 -2.19 2.62
C ASP A 68 8.12 -2.47 1.78
N VAL A 69 6.95 -2.29 2.39
CA VAL A 69 5.66 -2.71 1.81
C VAL A 69 4.86 -1.56 1.23
N GLY A 70 5.26 -0.32 1.48
CA GLY A 70 4.56 0.82 0.91
C GLY A 70 5.03 2.17 1.40
N VAL A 71 4.45 3.20 0.81
CA VAL A 71 4.67 4.59 1.17
C VAL A 71 3.33 5.24 1.45
N VAL A 72 3.28 6.07 2.49
CA VAL A 72 2.09 6.82 2.89
C VAL A 72 2.38 8.31 2.81
N PHE A 73 1.45 9.06 2.24
CA PHE A 73 1.48 10.50 2.10
C PHE A 73 0.34 11.09 2.92
N GLN A 74 0.65 11.93 3.91
CA GLN A 74 -0.33 12.80 4.54
C GLN A 74 -0.36 14.10 3.75
N LEU A 75 -1.53 14.41 3.18
CA LEU A 75 -1.81 15.69 2.55
C LEU A 75 -2.48 16.62 3.58
N GLU A 76 -2.92 17.79 3.12
CA GLU A 76 -3.57 18.77 3.99
C GLU A 76 -4.95 18.32 4.45
N THR A 77 -5.66 17.54 3.61
CA THR A 77 -7.04 17.12 3.90
C THR A 77 -7.26 15.62 3.92
N ASP A 78 -6.31 14.83 3.39
CA ASP A 78 -6.43 13.38 3.32
C ASP A 78 -5.09 12.66 3.52
N CYS A 79 -5.15 11.34 3.57
CA CYS A 79 -4.02 10.45 3.65
C CYS A 79 -4.12 9.40 2.55
N VAL A 80 -3.02 9.16 1.84
CA VAL A 80 -2.95 8.21 0.73
C VAL A 80 -1.82 7.24 0.98
N ALA A 81 -2.12 5.94 0.99
CA ALA A 81 -1.11 4.89 1.05
C ALA A 81 -1.03 4.17 -0.29
N VAL A 82 0.19 3.91 -0.74
CA VAL A 82 0.49 3.03 -1.88
C VAL A 82 1.30 1.87 -1.34
N THR A 83 0.72 0.67 -1.37
CA THR A 83 1.35 -0.54 -0.83
C THR A 83 1.44 -1.63 -1.87
N VAL A 84 2.34 -2.59 -1.68
CA VAL A 84 2.27 -3.87 -2.40
C VAL A 84 1.00 -4.61 -1.99
N ALA A 85 0.38 -5.29 -2.96
CA ALA A 85 -0.85 -6.04 -2.74
C ALA A 85 -0.59 -7.41 -2.10
N SER A 86 0.57 -8.02 -2.40
CA SER A 86 1.02 -9.28 -1.78
C SER A 86 2.53 -9.42 -1.86
N PHE A 87 3.12 -10.38 -1.15
CA PHE A 87 4.56 -10.70 -1.29
C PHE A 87 4.93 -11.37 -2.62
N VAL A 88 3.93 -11.86 -3.37
CA VAL A 88 4.14 -12.68 -4.57
C VAL A 88 3.57 -12.04 -5.83
N SER A 89 3.03 -10.82 -5.74
CA SER A 89 2.45 -10.12 -6.87
C SER A 89 3.06 -8.74 -7.02
N ASP A 90 3.24 -8.33 -8.27
CA ASP A 90 3.63 -6.97 -8.63
C ASP A 90 2.46 -5.97 -8.53
N GLY A 91 1.35 -6.40 -7.93
CA GLY A 91 0.17 -5.58 -7.73
C GLY A 91 0.43 -4.49 -6.70
N LEU A 92 -0.04 -3.28 -6.98
CA LEU A 92 -0.06 -2.18 -6.02
C LEU A 92 -1.49 -1.91 -5.58
N SER A 93 -1.67 -1.68 -4.30
CA SER A 93 -2.92 -1.22 -3.68
C SER A 93 -2.79 0.26 -3.33
N VAL A 94 -3.80 1.04 -3.69
CA VAL A 94 -3.89 2.46 -3.30
C VAL A 94 -5.05 2.62 -2.34
N LEU A 95 -4.74 2.99 -1.09
CA LEU A 95 -5.68 3.16 0.00
C LEU A 95 -5.78 4.65 0.34
N ARG A 96 -6.95 5.08 0.80
CA ARG A 96 -7.19 6.48 1.17
C ARG A 96 -8.01 6.55 2.44
N ALA A 97 -7.68 7.54 3.27
CA ALA A 97 -8.41 7.90 4.48
C ALA A 97 -8.32 9.41 4.70
N ASP A 98 -9.02 9.93 5.69
CA ASP A 98 -8.91 11.32 6.16
C ASP A 98 -7.59 11.58 6.91
N CYS A 99 -7.09 10.59 7.66
CA CYS A 99 -5.79 10.65 8.33
C CYS A 99 -5.11 9.28 8.36
N ARG A 100 -3.83 9.29 8.75
CA ARG A 100 -2.98 8.08 8.82
C ARG A 100 -3.59 6.98 9.68
N GLU A 101 -4.14 7.35 10.84
CA GLU A 101 -4.68 6.43 11.84
C GLU A 101 -5.89 5.64 11.32
N ASN A 102 -6.59 6.20 10.33
CA ASN A 102 -7.77 5.61 9.72
C ASN A 102 -7.45 4.81 8.45
N LEU A 103 -6.17 4.67 8.07
CA LEU A 103 -5.78 3.82 6.96
C LEU A 103 -5.85 2.33 7.35
N GLU A 104 -6.79 1.62 6.73
CA GLU A 104 -6.91 0.17 6.85
C GLU A 104 -5.96 -0.54 5.89
N ILE A 105 -4.70 -0.70 6.31
CA ILE A 105 -3.69 -1.35 5.48
C ILE A 105 -3.63 -2.84 5.82
N ALA A 106 -4.03 -3.68 4.86
CA ALA A 106 -3.98 -5.13 4.99
C ALA A 106 -2.57 -5.61 5.41
N ARG A 107 -2.55 -6.67 6.22
CA ARG A 107 -1.30 -7.37 6.55
C ARG A 107 -1.01 -8.38 5.47
N LEU A 108 0.25 -8.58 5.17
CA LEU A 108 0.70 -9.57 4.19
C LEU A 108 0.86 -10.97 4.82
N GLU A 109 0.11 -11.26 5.91
CA GLU A 109 0.28 -12.42 6.79
C GLU A 109 -0.11 -13.76 6.14
N ASP A 110 -0.92 -13.76 5.08
CA ASP A 110 -1.53 -14.95 4.49
C ASP A 110 -0.53 -16.04 4.02
N PHE A 111 0.75 -15.71 3.94
CA PHE A 111 1.82 -16.65 3.56
C PHE A 111 2.38 -17.49 4.73
N TRP A 112 2.20 -17.06 5.98
CA TRP A 112 2.94 -17.62 7.12
C TRP A 112 2.04 -18.39 8.07
N GLN A 113 1.98 -19.72 7.91
CA GLN A 113 1.17 -20.59 8.75
C GLN A 113 1.97 -21.08 9.96
N SER A 114 1.49 -20.77 11.16
CA SER A 114 2.12 -21.26 12.40
C SER A 114 1.73 -22.71 12.68
N GLU A 115 2.68 -23.49 13.19
CA GLU A 115 2.51 -24.87 13.64
C GLU A 115 2.87 -24.98 15.13
N LEU A 116 2.65 -26.15 15.75
CA LEU A 116 2.91 -26.35 17.20
C LEU A 116 4.33 -25.95 17.63
N THR A 117 5.32 -26.15 16.77
CA THR A 117 6.72 -25.82 17.04
C THR A 117 7.20 -24.55 16.37
N ILE A 118 6.49 -24.05 15.35
CA ILE A 118 6.89 -22.93 14.50
C ILE A 118 5.92 -21.78 14.68
N ARG A 119 6.44 -20.64 15.15
CA ARG A 119 5.67 -19.40 15.35
C ARG A 119 6.21 -18.31 14.44
N TYR A 120 5.29 -17.60 13.79
CA TYR A 120 5.59 -16.39 13.04
C TYR A 120 5.04 -15.17 13.79
N ASP A 121 5.93 -14.24 14.14
CA ASP A 121 5.56 -12.97 14.75
C ASP A 121 5.68 -11.86 13.68
N TYR A 122 4.55 -11.22 13.39
CA TYR A 122 4.48 -10.11 12.46
C TYR A 122 4.52 -8.77 13.20
N SER A 123 5.24 -7.81 12.63
CA SER A 123 5.23 -6.42 13.08
C SER A 123 5.29 -5.47 11.89
N ARG A 124 4.64 -4.31 12.03
CA ARG A 124 4.68 -3.21 11.06
C ARG A 124 5.24 -1.97 11.72
N GLN A 125 6.15 -1.31 11.03
CA GLN A 125 6.76 -0.05 11.44
C GLN A 125 6.39 1.06 10.48
N TRP A 126 6.12 2.24 11.05
CA TRP A 126 5.93 3.50 10.33
C TRP A 126 7.20 4.32 10.50
N ILE A 127 7.91 4.56 9.40
CA ILE A 127 9.19 5.28 9.42
C ILE A 127 8.96 6.63 8.74
N LEU A 128 8.98 7.72 9.49
CA LEU A 128 8.85 9.07 8.94
C LEU A 128 10.09 9.40 8.08
N LEU A 129 9.89 9.61 6.78
CA LEU A 129 10.94 9.97 5.83
C LEU A 129 11.06 11.49 5.66
N ALA A 130 9.93 12.19 5.66
CA ALA A 130 9.85 13.64 5.53
C ALA A 130 8.57 14.14 6.21
N GLY A 131 8.62 15.32 6.83
CA GLY A 131 7.49 15.90 7.56
C GLY A 131 7.91 16.41 8.93
N ASN A 132 6.96 16.89 9.72
CA ASN A 132 7.25 17.35 11.07
C ASN A 132 7.28 16.16 12.03
N PRO A 133 8.21 16.08 13.01
CA PRO A 133 8.26 14.98 13.96
C PRO A 133 7.00 14.89 14.84
N GLU A 134 6.27 15.99 15.00
CA GLU A 134 4.98 16.03 15.69
C GLU A 134 3.88 15.28 14.93
N ASP A 135 4.09 15.01 13.64
CA ASP A 135 3.21 14.19 12.81
C ASP A 135 3.60 12.70 12.86
N ALA A 136 4.71 12.31 13.50
CA ALA A 136 5.28 10.96 13.48
C ALA A 136 4.46 9.89 14.24
#